data_AF-A0A3B4BYS5-F1
#
_entry.id   AF-A0A3B4BYS5-F1
#
_cell.length_a   1.000
_cell.length_b   1.000
_cell.length_c   1.000
_cell.angle_alpha   90.00
_cell.angle_beta   90.00
_cell.angle_gamma   90.00
#
_symmetry.space_group_name_H-M   'P 1'
#
loop_
_entity.id
_entity.type
_entity.pdbx_description
1 polymer ?
#
loop_
_entity_poly.entity_id
_entity_poly.type
_entity_poly.pdbx_seq_one_letter_code
_entity_poly.pdbx_strand_id
1 'polypeptide(L)'
;MMQQILRDMYVEPELLAELNEEQKQILFYKIRQEQVRRWKERENQEDGWERCPKRVQWLHGNDGEVWVWVLGDAPGDKSYEQIIRELIEERAWRQAQLEAQELWRKKEAEIKQKFRDAVAKEKARLVAGKWKEEAEDRKAAKREEERIQEELKKREEEERQKGEEEVRRVEEKRARELYISLEQERKKSEQDNKAWEEQLRRSKEADEEMKKKARWARDEYKRQSIRAIEQGHVAGLTLCCSIMFTMFFCQCSLSLFLSLHLPMSLSLPSPVWVRCPRPSSRESVISWFSEDQKPKRAGYERNSDTIAPWFHGIITREESEKLLKDEAEGSFLVRVSERIWGYTLSYRTATGFKHFLIDASGDYYSFLGVDQNRHATLTDLINFHKVASLREYGLNTRESPSDDVS
;
A
#
# COMPACT_ATOMS: atom_id res chain seq x y z
N MET A 1 26.63 -34.04 -2.90
CA MET A 1 25.96 -32.80 -2.45
C MET A 1 24.73 -32.46 -3.30
N MET A 2 24.86 -31.97 -4.54
CA MET A 2 23.70 -31.63 -5.41
C MET A 2 22.66 -32.76 -5.53
N GLN A 3 23.09 -34.01 -5.73
CA GLN A 3 22.18 -35.16 -5.82
C GLN A 3 21.41 -35.46 -4.52
N GLN A 4 21.96 -35.08 -3.36
CA GLN A 4 21.31 -35.26 -2.06
C GLN A 4 20.24 -34.18 -1.85
N ILE A 5 20.55 -32.94 -2.21
CA ILE A 5 19.57 -31.84 -2.25
C ILE A 5 18.40 -32.15 -3.19
N LEU A 6 18.68 -32.69 -4.38
CA LEU A 6 17.62 -33.08 -5.32
C LEU A 6 16.81 -34.29 -4.85
N ARG A 7 17.35 -35.10 -3.92
CA ARG A 7 16.63 -36.20 -3.27
C ARG A 7 15.71 -35.69 -2.16
N ASP A 8 16.25 -34.84 -1.30
CA ASP A 8 15.56 -34.37 -0.08
C ASP A 8 14.72 -33.11 -0.34
N MET A 9 14.88 -32.49 -1.51
CA MET A 9 14.22 -31.26 -1.94
C MET A 9 14.42 -30.08 -0.97
N TYR A 10 15.46 -30.17 -0.13
CA TYR A 10 15.79 -29.21 0.90
C TYR A 10 17.25 -28.78 0.75
N VAL A 11 17.50 -27.47 0.88
CA VAL A 11 18.84 -26.88 0.87
C VAL A 11 19.09 -26.28 2.24
N GLU A 12 20.17 -26.68 2.90
CA GLU A 12 20.59 -26.08 4.16
C GLU A 12 20.96 -24.60 3.94
N PRO A 13 20.48 -23.66 4.79
CA PRO A 13 20.68 -22.23 4.59
C PRO A 13 22.15 -21.80 4.53
N GLU A 14 23.02 -22.44 5.34
CA GLU A 14 24.46 -22.16 5.37
C GLU A 14 25.13 -22.57 4.05
N LEU A 15 24.78 -23.74 3.53
CA LEU A 15 25.26 -24.22 2.24
C LEU A 15 24.76 -23.36 1.07
N LEU A 16 23.51 -22.87 1.15
CA LEU A 16 22.97 -21.96 0.15
C LEU A 16 23.72 -20.62 0.20
N ALA A 17 24.11 -20.11 1.37
CA ALA A 17 24.82 -18.84 1.50
C ALA A 17 26.22 -18.88 0.86
N GLU A 18 26.91 -20.01 0.94
CA GLU A 18 28.26 -20.22 0.38
C GLU A 18 28.30 -20.34 -1.15
N LEU A 19 27.18 -20.70 -1.79
CA LEU A 19 27.10 -20.82 -3.25
C LEU A 19 27.07 -19.46 -3.94
N ASN A 20 27.79 -19.35 -5.06
CA ASN A 20 27.73 -18.15 -5.90
C ASN A 20 26.37 -18.04 -6.61
N GLU A 21 26.05 -16.85 -7.14
CA GLU A 21 24.72 -16.57 -7.72
C GLU A 21 24.41 -17.45 -8.95
N GLU A 22 25.42 -17.75 -9.77
CA GLU A 22 25.26 -18.63 -10.94
C GLU A 22 24.98 -20.08 -10.51
N GLN A 23 25.68 -20.57 -9.48
CA GLN A 23 25.48 -21.89 -8.88
C GLN A 23 24.12 -21.99 -8.19
N LYS A 24 23.64 -20.92 -7.54
CA LYS A 24 22.28 -20.84 -6.96
C LYS A 24 21.22 -20.92 -8.05
N GLN A 25 21.38 -20.18 -9.15
CA GLN A 25 20.45 -20.23 -10.27
C GLN A 25 20.41 -21.62 -10.91
N ILE A 26 21.56 -22.27 -11.11
CA ILE A 26 21.64 -23.64 -11.61
C ILE A 26 20.98 -24.62 -10.63
N LEU A 27 21.23 -24.46 -9.32
CA LEU A 27 20.63 -25.27 -8.26
C LEU A 27 19.10 -25.16 -8.26
N PHE A 28 18.55 -23.95 -8.24
CA PHE A 28 17.11 -23.74 -8.26
C PHE A 28 16.46 -24.23 -9.54
N TYR A 29 17.13 -24.06 -10.68
CA TYR A 29 16.68 -24.63 -11.94
C TYR A 29 16.58 -26.16 -11.87
N LYS A 30 17.59 -26.83 -11.29
CA LYS A 30 17.59 -28.29 -11.11
C LYS A 30 16.56 -28.77 -10.10
N ILE A 31 16.38 -28.07 -8.98
CA ILE A 31 15.32 -28.32 -8.00
C ILE A 31 13.95 -28.20 -8.66
N ARG A 32 13.73 -27.17 -9.49
CA ARG A 32 12.47 -26.98 -10.21
C ARG A 32 12.23 -28.08 -11.24
N GLN A 33 13.25 -28.48 -12.00
CA GLN A 33 13.16 -29.61 -12.92
C GLN A 33 12.76 -30.90 -12.19
N GLU A 34 13.34 -31.15 -11.01
CA GLU A 34 13.04 -32.33 -10.21
C GLU A 34 11.64 -32.28 -9.59
N GLN A 35 11.16 -31.12 -9.14
CA GLN A 35 9.74 -30.94 -8.73
C GLN A 35 8.78 -31.32 -9.85
N VAL A 36 9.04 -30.84 -11.07
CA VAL A 36 8.20 -31.11 -12.24
C VAL A 36 8.29 -32.59 -12.63
N ARG A 37 9.49 -33.19 -12.58
CA ARG A 37 9.70 -34.61 -12.86
C ARG A 37 8.93 -35.49 -11.86
N ARG A 38 9.07 -35.25 -10.54
CA ARG A 38 8.34 -35.96 -9.48
C ARG A 38 6.83 -35.74 -9.57
N TRP A 39 6.40 -34.53 -9.92
CA TRP A 39 4.99 -34.25 -10.13
C TRP A 39 4.44 -35.06 -11.30
N LYS A 40 5.12 -35.07 -12.46
CA LYS A 40 4.73 -35.91 -13.62
C LYS A 40 4.77 -37.41 -13.31
N GLU A 41 5.75 -37.86 -12.54
CA GLU A 41 5.86 -39.26 -12.12
C GLU A 41 4.74 -39.65 -11.15
N ARG A 42 4.36 -38.75 -10.23
CA ARG A 42 3.16 -38.93 -9.41
C ARG A 42 1.89 -38.94 -10.24
N GLU A 43 1.71 -38.02 -11.19
CA GLU A 43 0.54 -38.02 -12.10
C GLU A 43 0.44 -39.36 -12.86
N ASN A 44 1.55 -39.83 -13.42
CA ASN A 44 1.59 -41.11 -14.14
C ASN A 44 1.44 -42.36 -13.23
N GLN A 45 1.74 -42.26 -11.92
CA GLN A 45 1.51 -43.34 -10.95
C GLN A 45 0.10 -43.30 -10.35
N GLU A 46 -0.48 -42.10 -10.18
CA GLU A 46 -1.85 -41.88 -9.73
C GLU A 46 -2.90 -42.25 -10.80
N ASP A 47 -2.50 -42.40 -12.06
CA ASP A 47 -3.33 -43.02 -13.10
C ASP A 47 -3.68 -44.51 -12.82
N GLY A 48 -3.02 -45.15 -11.83
CA GLY A 48 -3.24 -46.55 -11.45
C GLY A 48 -4.05 -46.77 -10.16
N TRP A 49 -4.32 -45.73 -9.36
CA TRP A 49 -5.19 -45.83 -8.19
C TRP A 49 -6.50 -45.17 -8.56
N GLU A 50 -7.61 -45.93 -8.50
CA GLU A 50 -8.95 -45.33 -8.63
C GLU A 50 -9.02 -44.14 -7.68
N ARG A 51 -8.97 -42.94 -8.25
CA ARG A 51 -9.32 -41.71 -7.55
C ARG A 51 -10.66 -42.01 -6.92
N CYS A 52 -10.75 -42.13 -5.60
CA CYS A 52 -12.03 -41.94 -4.92
C CYS A 52 -12.40 -40.49 -5.27
N PRO A 53 -13.25 -40.27 -6.29
CA PRO A 53 -13.49 -38.92 -6.72
C PRO A 53 -14.23 -38.32 -5.54
N LYS A 54 -13.77 -37.17 -5.02
CA LYS A 54 -14.71 -36.29 -4.33
C LYS A 54 -15.73 -35.89 -5.39
N ARG A 55 -16.73 -36.75 -5.58
CA ARG A 55 -17.79 -36.61 -6.56
C ARG A 55 -18.70 -35.57 -5.94
N VAL A 56 -18.51 -34.32 -6.34
CA VAL A 56 -19.47 -33.26 -6.05
C VAL A 56 -20.78 -33.72 -6.67
N GLN A 57 -21.71 -34.17 -5.83
CA GLN A 57 -23.06 -34.47 -6.25
C GLN A 57 -23.78 -33.14 -6.36
N TRP A 58 -23.79 -32.60 -7.58
CA TRP A 58 -24.59 -31.43 -7.89
C TRP A 58 -26.07 -31.80 -7.74
N LEU A 59 -26.79 -30.99 -6.97
CA LEU A 59 -28.24 -31.01 -7.02
C LEU A 59 -28.64 -30.55 -8.43
N HIS A 60 -29.63 -31.18 -9.04
CA HIS A 60 -30.13 -30.78 -10.35
C HIS A 60 -31.55 -30.21 -10.18
N GLY A 61 -31.85 -29.16 -10.95
CA GLY A 61 -33.18 -28.56 -11.01
C GLY A 61 -34.16 -29.45 -11.79
N ASN A 62 -35.42 -29.00 -11.87
CA ASN A 62 -36.48 -29.67 -12.63
C ASN A 62 -36.23 -29.67 -14.16
N ASP A 63 -35.31 -28.83 -14.62
CA ASP A 63 -34.81 -28.71 -15.98
C ASP A 63 -33.65 -29.68 -16.30
N GLY A 64 -33.12 -30.37 -15.29
CA GLY A 64 -31.95 -31.24 -15.43
C GLY A 64 -30.60 -30.50 -15.46
N GLU A 65 -30.58 -29.18 -15.22
CA GLU A 65 -29.36 -28.40 -15.05
C GLU A 65 -28.93 -28.38 -13.58
N VAL A 66 -27.69 -27.94 -13.30
CA VAL A 66 -27.19 -27.82 -11.92
C VAL A 66 -28.02 -26.78 -11.15
N TRP A 67 -28.56 -27.16 -10.01
CA TRP A 67 -29.36 -26.31 -9.14
C TRP A 67 -28.48 -25.20 -8.53
N VAL A 68 -28.78 -23.97 -8.91
CA VAL A 68 -28.17 -22.77 -8.37
C VAL A 68 -29.25 -21.99 -7.64
N TRP A 69 -29.04 -21.78 -6.33
CA TRP A 69 -29.87 -20.85 -5.58
C TRP A 69 -29.21 -19.48 -5.58
N VAL A 70 -29.92 -18.52 -6.15
CA VAL A 70 -29.53 -17.11 -6.16
C VAL A 70 -30.36 -16.41 -5.08
N LEU A 71 -29.67 -15.82 -4.12
CA LEU A 71 -30.28 -15.08 -3.00
C LEU A 71 -31.22 -13.98 -3.55
N GLY A 72 -32.52 -14.14 -3.31
CA GLY A 72 -33.55 -13.16 -3.70
C GLY A 72 -34.37 -13.48 -4.95
N ASP A 73 -34.09 -14.59 -5.63
CA ASP A 73 -34.85 -15.01 -6.83
C ASP A 73 -35.99 -16.00 -6.49
N ALA A 74 -35.98 -16.62 -5.31
CA ALA A 74 -37.02 -17.57 -4.92
C ALA A 74 -38.30 -16.84 -4.47
N PRO A 75 -39.50 -17.39 -4.74
CA PRO A 75 -40.76 -16.78 -4.32
C PRO A 75 -40.85 -16.70 -2.79
N GLY A 76 -40.81 -15.48 -2.25
CA GLY A 76 -40.82 -15.20 -0.81
C GLY A 76 -39.48 -14.74 -0.25
N ASP A 77 -38.39 -14.82 -1.02
CA ASP A 77 -37.09 -14.30 -0.60
C ASP A 77 -37.04 -12.77 -0.75
N LYS A 78 -36.31 -12.12 0.16
CA LYS A 78 -35.99 -10.70 0.05
C LYS A 78 -34.96 -10.52 -1.05
N SER A 79 -35.13 -9.49 -1.88
CA SER A 79 -34.12 -9.19 -2.89
C SER A 79 -32.79 -8.80 -2.24
N TYR A 80 -31.67 -9.06 -2.91
CA TYR A 80 -30.35 -8.67 -2.43
C TYR A 80 -30.29 -7.18 -2.03
N GLU A 81 -30.90 -6.31 -2.84
CA GLU A 81 -31.01 -4.86 -2.59
C GLU A 81 -31.87 -4.52 -1.36
N GLN A 82 -32.90 -5.32 -1.06
CA GLN A 82 -33.70 -5.14 0.15
C GLN A 82 -32.90 -5.57 1.39
N ILE A 83 -32.19 -6.70 1.32
CA ILE A 83 -31.36 -7.20 2.43
C ILE A 83 -30.25 -6.19 2.77
N ILE A 84 -29.56 -5.65 1.78
CA ILE A 84 -28.52 -4.64 2.02
C ILE A 84 -29.11 -3.40 2.69
N ARG A 85 -30.23 -2.90 2.18
CA ARG A 85 -30.89 -1.72 2.73
C ARG A 85 -31.27 -1.94 4.20
N GLU A 86 -31.88 -3.08 4.53
CA GLU A 86 -32.19 -3.45 5.90
C GLU A 86 -30.92 -3.50 6.77
N LEU A 87 -29.82 -4.07 6.27
CA LEU A 87 -28.55 -4.11 7.00
C LEU A 87 -27.94 -2.72 7.26
N ILE A 88 -28.08 -1.80 6.30
CA ILE A 88 -27.63 -0.41 6.45
C ILE A 88 -28.50 0.33 7.46
N GLU A 89 -29.83 0.17 7.39
CA GLU A 89 -30.77 0.73 8.34
C GLU A 89 -30.49 0.22 9.76
N GLU A 90 -30.31 -1.10 9.93
CA GLU A 90 -29.95 -1.70 11.21
C GLU A 90 -28.62 -1.16 11.74
N ARG A 91 -27.60 -0.99 10.88
CA ARG A 91 -26.31 -0.42 11.29
C ARG A 91 -26.46 1.03 11.75
N ALA A 92 -27.18 1.84 10.97
CA ALA A 92 -27.43 3.24 11.28
C ALA A 92 -28.22 3.39 12.61
N TRP A 93 -29.25 2.57 12.80
CA TRP A 93 -30.04 2.56 14.03
C TRP A 93 -29.24 2.13 15.25
N ARG A 94 -28.47 1.03 15.16
CA ARG A 94 -27.62 0.58 16.28
C ARG A 94 -26.63 1.66 16.71
N GLN A 95 -26.02 2.35 15.76
CA GLN A 95 -25.08 3.43 16.07
C GLN A 95 -25.79 4.64 16.69
N ALA A 96 -26.93 5.05 16.14
CA ALA A 96 -27.74 6.14 16.71
C ALA A 96 -28.21 5.82 18.15
N GLN A 97 -28.56 4.57 18.43
CA GLN A 97 -28.94 4.10 19.77
C GLN A 97 -27.80 4.21 20.77
N LEU A 98 -26.58 3.81 20.39
CA LEU A 98 -25.40 3.94 21.25
C LEU A 98 -25.11 5.41 21.57
N GLU A 99 -25.11 6.28 20.56
CA GLU A 99 -24.93 7.73 20.73
C GLU A 99 -26.05 8.33 21.61
N ALA A 100 -27.30 7.92 21.40
CA ALA A 100 -28.45 8.35 22.19
C ALA A 100 -28.36 7.91 23.66
N GLN A 101 -27.89 6.68 23.94
CA GLN A 101 -27.66 6.21 25.31
C GLN A 101 -26.60 7.03 26.03
N GLU A 102 -25.52 7.41 25.35
CA GLU A 102 -24.49 8.27 25.94
C GLU A 102 -25.03 9.67 26.25
N LEU A 103 -25.81 10.24 25.33
CA LEU A 103 -26.49 11.52 25.55
C LEU A 103 -27.47 11.45 26.72
N TRP A 104 -28.22 10.35 26.82
CA TRP A 104 -29.14 10.12 27.93
C TRP A 104 -28.41 10.03 29.27
N ARG A 105 -27.30 9.27 29.36
CA ARG A 105 -26.49 9.19 30.59
C ARG A 105 -26.03 10.56 31.07
N LYS A 106 -25.62 11.43 30.14
CA LYS A 106 -25.21 12.81 30.45
C LYS A 106 -26.39 13.64 30.96
N LYS A 107 -27.53 13.60 30.26
CA LYS A 107 -28.74 14.31 30.68
C LYS A 107 -29.29 13.83 32.02
N GLU A 108 -29.30 12.53 32.25
CA GLU A 108 -29.74 11.93 33.52
C GLU A 108 -28.86 12.39 34.68
N ALA A 109 -27.54 12.45 34.49
CA ALA A 109 -26.61 12.99 35.47
C ALA A 109 -26.86 14.48 35.76
N GLU A 110 -27.15 15.26 34.72
CA GLU A 110 -27.49 16.68 34.82
C GLU A 110 -28.80 16.89 35.59
N ILE A 111 -29.85 16.13 35.27
CA ILE A 111 -31.15 16.17 35.97
C ILE A 111 -30.95 15.81 37.44
N LYS A 112 -30.23 14.72 37.74
CA LYS A 112 -29.90 14.31 39.12
C LYS A 112 -29.10 15.36 39.87
N GLN A 113 -28.22 16.10 39.20
CA GLN A 113 -27.47 17.19 39.81
C GLN A 113 -28.38 18.38 40.12
N LYS A 114 -29.17 18.84 39.15
CA LYS A 114 -30.17 19.91 39.34
C LYS A 114 -31.12 19.60 40.49
N PHE A 115 -31.57 18.35 40.60
CA PHE A 115 -32.44 17.91 41.68
C PHE A 115 -31.73 17.92 43.04
N ARG A 116 -30.50 17.40 43.11
CA ARG A 116 -29.68 17.47 44.35
C ARG A 116 -29.50 18.92 44.81
N ASP A 117 -29.22 19.83 43.89
CA ASP A 117 -29.04 21.25 44.18
C ASP A 117 -30.35 21.91 44.64
N ALA A 118 -31.49 21.56 44.02
CA ALA A 118 -32.81 22.04 44.41
C ALA A 118 -33.20 21.56 45.82
N VAL A 119 -32.95 20.28 46.14
CA VAL A 119 -33.18 19.72 47.47
C VAL A 119 -32.27 20.38 48.52
N ALA A 120 -30.99 20.59 48.20
CA ALA A 120 -30.06 21.28 49.09
C ALA A 120 -30.50 22.73 49.36
N LYS A 121 -30.99 23.43 48.33
CA LYS A 121 -31.52 24.80 48.43
C LYS A 121 -32.76 24.86 49.33
N GLU A 122 -33.70 23.94 49.18
CA GLU A 122 -34.88 23.92 50.06
C GLU A 122 -34.55 23.49 51.49
N LYS A 123 -33.63 22.54 51.67
CA LYS A 123 -33.10 22.22 53.01
C LYS A 123 -32.47 23.44 53.68
N ALA A 124 -31.68 24.22 52.96
CA ALA A 124 -31.08 25.45 53.48
C ALA A 124 -32.12 26.52 53.85
N ARG A 125 -33.18 26.67 53.02
CA ARG A 125 -34.33 27.55 53.33
C ARG A 125 -35.06 27.11 54.59
N LEU A 126 -35.35 25.82 54.73
CA LEU A 126 -35.99 25.26 55.92
C LEU A 126 -35.13 25.44 57.18
N VAL A 127 -33.81 25.24 57.09
CA VAL A 127 -32.87 25.45 58.23
C VAL A 127 -32.80 26.92 58.63
N ALA A 128 -32.82 27.85 57.67
CA ALA A 128 -32.85 29.28 57.96
C ALA A 128 -34.17 29.71 58.65
N GLY A 129 -35.29 29.06 58.33
CA GLY A 129 -36.60 29.34 58.93
C GLY A 129 -36.79 28.78 60.35
N LYS A 130 -36.13 27.66 60.71
CA LYS A 130 -36.28 26.94 62.00
C LYS A 130 -35.74 27.67 63.24
N TRP A 131 -35.30 28.92 63.15
CA TRP A 131 -34.76 29.69 64.28
C TRP A 131 -35.83 30.17 65.28
N LYS A 132 -37.10 29.88 65.03
CA LYS A 132 -38.21 30.11 65.95
C LYS A 132 -39.18 28.92 65.84
N GLU A 133 -39.79 28.53 66.97
CA GLU A 133 -41.11 27.87 67.08
C GLU A 133 -41.29 26.36 67.39
N GLU A 134 -42.52 26.07 67.84
CA GLU A 134 -43.00 25.10 68.83
C GLU A 134 -43.42 23.73 68.23
N ALA A 135 -43.96 22.82 69.05
CA ALA A 135 -44.21 21.43 68.68
C ALA A 135 -45.30 21.20 67.60
N GLU A 136 -46.31 22.07 67.51
CA GLU A 136 -47.32 22.00 66.43
C GLU A 136 -46.75 22.52 65.09
N ASP A 137 -45.82 23.48 65.13
CA ASP A 137 -45.10 23.96 63.95
C ASP A 137 -44.21 22.88 63.33
N ARG A 138 -43.74 21.91 64.13
CA ARG A 138 -43.03 20.73 63.62
C ARG A 138 -43.91 19.80 62.80
N LYS A 139 -45.18 19.60 63.18
CA LYS A 139 -46.13 18.77 62.41
C LYS A 139 -46.60 19.49 61.14
N ALA A 140 -46.72 20.81 61.18
CA ALA A 140 -47.01 21.63 60.01
C ALA A 140 -45.83 21.67 59.04
N ALA A 141 -44.61 21.87 59.54
CA ALA A 141 -43.38 21.87 58.74
C ALA A 141 -43.11 20.53 58.05
N LYS A 142 -43.43 19.40 58.69
CA LYS A 142 -43.29 18.08 58.06
C LYS A 142 -44.25 17.89 56.88
N ARG A 143 -45.50 18.33 57.01
CA ARG A 143 -46.49 18.28 55.93
C ARG A 143 -46.09 19.17 54.75
N GLU A 144 -45.50 20.33 55.04
CA GLU A 144 -44.98 21.23 54.01
C GLU A 144 -43.72 20.66 53.32
N GLU A 145 -42.83 20.03 54.07
CA GLU A 145 -41.68 19.32 53.52
C GLU A 145 -42.10 18.16 52.60
N GLU A 146 -43.13 17.40 52.97
CA GLU A 146 -43.71 16.33 52.14
C GLU A 146 -44.32 16.89 50.83
N ARG A 147 -45.07 17.99 50.89
CA ARG A 147 -45.59 18.67 49.69
C ARG A 147 -44.48 19.15 48.76
N ILE A 148 -43.45 19.80 49.30
CA ILE A 148 -42.30 20.27 48.51
C ILE A 148 -41.56 19.08 47.88
N GLN A 149 -41.41 17.97 48.59
CA GLN A 149 -40.81 16.76 48.05
C GLN A 149 -41.64 16.13 46.92
N GLU A 150 -42.96 16.08 47.04
CA GLU A 150 -43.86 15.60 45.99
C GLU A 150 -43.82 16.49 44.74
N GLU A 151 -43.82 17.81 44.92
CA GLU A 151 -43.69 18.77 43.81
C GLU A 151 -42.33 18.64 43.10
N LEU A 152 -41.25 18.49 43.85
CA LEU A 152 -39.92 18.26 43.30
C LEU A 152 -39.88 16.93 42.51
N LYS A 153 -40.43 15.84 43.04
CA LYS A 153 -40.51 14.54 42.34
C LYS A 153 -41.30 14.64 41.03
N LYS A 154 -42.43 15.36 41.05
CA LYS A 154 -43.22 15.59 39.84
C LYS A 154 -42.43 16.36 38.78
N ARG A 155 -41.67 17.38 39.20
CA ARG A 155 -40.83 18.18 38.31
C ARG A 155 -39.65 17.39 37.72
N GLU A 156 -39.04 16.50 38.51
CA GLU A 156 -38.01 15.57 38.05
C GLU A 156 -38.55 14.64 36.96
N GLU A 157 -39.72 14.04 37.18
CA GLU A 157 -40.39 13.17 36.21
C GLU A 157 -40.70 13.91 34.90
N GLU A 158 -41.25 15.13 34.99
CA GLU A 158 -41.53 15.95 33.81
C GLU A 158 -40.26 16.33 33.03
N GLU A 159 -39.13 16.61 33.71
CA GLU A 159 -37.85 16.84 33.05
C GLU A 159 -37.30 15.57 32.37
N ARG A 160 -37.43 14.40 33.02
CA ARG A 160 -37.02 13.13 32.40
C ARG A 160 -37.84 12.84 31.16
N GLN A 161 -39.16 12.98 31.21
CA GLN A 161 -40.04 12.76 30.05
C GLN A 161 -39.67 13.68 28.88
N LYS A 162 -39.44 14.97 29.16
CA LYS A 162 -38.97 15.92 28.13
C LYS A 162 -37.59 15.54 27.58
N GLY A 163 -36.68 15.11 28.46
CA GLY A 163 -35.36 14.64 28.10
C GLY A 163 -35.39 13.40 27.20
N GLU A 164 -36.23 12.42 27.52
CA GLU A 164 -36.42 11.19 26.75
C GLU A 164 -36.99 11.49 25.35
N GLU A 165 -38.00 12.36 25.27
CA GLU A 165 -38.55 12.78 23.97
C GLU A 165 -37.53 13.51 23.10
N GLU A 166 -36.68 14.35 23.70
CA GLU A 166 -35.62 15.05 22.99
C GLU A 166 -34.54 14.08 22.50
N VAL A 167 -34.12 13.13 23.34
CA VAL A 167 -33.16 12.08 22.96
C VAL A 167 -33.73 11.23 21.83
N ARG A 168 -35.00 10.83 21.88
CA ARG A 168 -35.68 10.09 20.80
C ARG A 168 -35.66 10.86 19.48
N ARG A 169 -35.94 12.18 19.51
CA ARG A 169 -35.88 13.03 18.31
C ARG A 169 -34.46 13.12 17.74
N VAL A 170 -33.44 13.17 18.60
CA VAL A 170 -32.03 13.20 18.19
C VAL A 170 -31.60 11.84 17.63
N GLU A 171 -31.98 10.74 18.28
CA GLU A 171 -31.72 9.36 17.83
C GLU A 171 -32.26 9.13 16.41
N GLU A 172 -33.53 9.45 16.16
CA GLU A 172 -34.11 9.24 14.83
C GLU A 172 -33.45 10.13 13.76
N LYS A 173 -33.12 11.39 14.09
CA LYS A 173 -32.40 12.27 13.16
C LYS A 173 -31.03 11.69 12.83
N ARG A 174 -30.32 11.22 13.84
CA ARG A 174 -29.00 10.64 13.71
C ARG A 174 -29.01 9.35 12.91
N ALA A 175 -29.98 8.46 13.15
CA ALA A 175 -30.18 7.24 12.37
C ALA A 175 -30.42 7.57 10.89
N ARG A 176 -31.25 8.59 10.59
CA ARG A 176 -31.48 9.04 9.21
C ARG A 176 -30.22 9.59 8.55
N GLU A 177 -29.43 10.41 9.23
CA GLU A 177 -28.16 10.94 8.73
C GLU A 177 -27.15 9.82 8.44
N LEU A 178 -27.00 8.87 9.37
CA LEU A 178 -26.10 7.72 9.23
C LEU A 178 -26.52 6.83 8.07
N TYR A 179 -27.82 6.57 7.91
CA TYR A 179 -28.35 5.82 6.76
C TYR A 179 -27.98 6.49 5.43
N ILE A 180 -28.23 7.80 5.31
CA ILE A 180 -27.90 8.57 4.10
C ILE A 180 -26.39 8.51 3.81
N SER A 181 -25.54 8.69 4.83
CA SER A 181 -24.09 8.64 4.68
C SER A 181 -23.61 7.27 4.21
N LEU A 182 -24.13 6.18 4.80
CA LEU A 182 -23.75 4.82 4.42
C LEU A 182 -24.19 4.47 2.99
N GLU A 183 -25.38 4.94 2.59
CA GLU A 183 -25.91 4.73 1.25
C GLU A 183 -25.13 5.53 0.18
N GLN A 184 -24.63 6.72 0.52
CA GLN A 184 -23.74 7.49 -0.34
C GLN A 184 -22.40 6.78 -0.55
N GLU A 185 -21.80 6.26 0.52
CA GLU A 185 -20.53 5.52 0.44
C GLU A 185 -20.68 4.25 -0.40
N ARG A 186 -21.79 3.52 -0.24
CA ARG A 186 -22.12 2.35 -1.07
C ARG A 186 -22.18 2.72 -2.55
N LYS A 187 -22.94 3.76 -2.91
CA LYS A 187 -23.06 4.22 -4.31
C LYS A 187 -21.73 4.66 -4.90
N LYS A 188 -20.88 5.31 -4.10
CA LYS A 188 -19.53 5.68 -4.51
C LYS A 188 -18.68 4.45 -4.79
N SER A 189 -18.70 3.45 -3.90
CA SER A 189 -17.99 2.19 -4.12
C SER A 189 -18.47 1.44 -5.37
N GLU A 190 -19.78 1.46 -5.67
CA GLU A 190 -20.31 0.89 -6.92
C GLU A 190 -19.81 1.63 -8.16
N GLN A 191 -19.72 2.96 -8.10
CA GLN A 191 -19.17 3.77 -9.18
C GLN A 191 -17.69 3.48 -9.40
N ASP A 192 -16.92 3.37 -8.32
CA ASP A 192 -15.49 3.04 -8.37
C ASP A 192 -15.26 1.65 -8.96
N ASN A 193 -16.06 0.65 -8.57
CA ASN A 193 -16.00 -0.69 -9.15
C ASN A 193 -16.30 -0.69 -10.66
N LYS A 194 -17.34 0.03 -11.09
CA LYS A 194 -17.66 0.18 -12.53
C LYS A 194 -16.54 0.86 -13.30
N ALA A 195 -15.97 1.93 -12.75
CA ALA A 195 -14.84 2.63 -13.36
C ALA A 195 -13.62 1.70 -13.48
N TRP A 196 -13.35 0.89 -12.45
CA TRP A 196 -12.28 -0.11 -12.47
C TRP A 196 -12.52 -1.20 -13.52
N GLU A 197 -13.75 -1.71 -13.65
CA GLU A 197 -14.11 -2.69 -14.67
C GLU A 197 -13.92 -2.14 -16.09
N GLU A 198 -14.34 -0.90 -16.34
CA GLU A 198 -14.10 -0.25 -17.62
C GLU A 198 -12.60 -0.06 -17.90
N GLN A 199 -11.83 0.35 -16.89
CA GLN A 199 -10.38 0.48 -17.01
C GLN A 199 -9.73 -0.88 -17.33
N LEU A 200 -10.18 -1.96 -16.67
CA LEU A 200 -9.72 -3.31 -16.95
C LEU A 200 -10.06 -3.73 -18.38
N ARG A 201 -11.27 -3.44 -18.86
CA ARG A 201 -11.67 -3.69 -20.25
C ARG A 201 -10.77 -2.93 -21.24
N ARG A 202 -10.55 -1.64 -21.02
CA ARG A 202 -9.65 -0.81 -21.85
C ARG A 202 -8.21 -1.35 -21.86
N SER A 203 -7.71 -1.83 -20.72
CA SER A 203 -6.38 -2.44 -20.62
C SER A 203 -6.29 -3.75 -21.42
N LYS A 204 -7.30 -4.63 -21.29
CA LYS A 204 -7.34 -5.89 -22.06
C LYS A 204 -7.40 -5.65 -23.56
N GLU A 205 -8.18 -4.66 -24.00
CA GLU A 205 -8.26 -4.25 -25.40
C GLU A 205 -6.93 -3.71 -25.92
N ALA A 206 -6.24 -2.86 -25.14
CA ALA A 206 -4.93 -2.36 -25.49
C ALA A 206 -3.89 -3.50 -25.62
N ASP A 207 -3.90 -4.47 -24.70
CA ASP A 207 -3.03 -5.64 -24.76
C ASP A 207 -3.29 -6.50 -26.00
N GLU A 208 -4.56 -6.72 -26.37
CA GLU A 208 -4.90 -7.44 -27.59
C GLU A 208 -4.46 -6.70 -28.86
N GLU A 209 -4.60 -5.37 -28.90
CA GLU A 209 -4.09 -4.55 -30.00
C GLU A 209 -2.56 -4.63 -30.11
N MET A 210 -1.85 -4.59 -28.97
CA MET A 210 -0.39 -4.78 -28.95
C MET A 210 0.01 -6.17 -29.45
N LYS A 211 -0.72 -7.22 -29.05
CA LYS A 211 -0.52 -8.58 -29.58
C LYS A 211 -0.75 -8.65 -31.09
N LYS A 212 -1.81 -8.01 -31.61
CA LYS A 212 -2.08 -7.95 -33.06
C LYS A 212 -0.95 -7.25 -33.81
N LYS A 213 -0.48 -6.09 -33.32
CA LYS A 213 0.66 -5.37 -33.91
C LYS A 213 1.93 -6.21 -33.91
N ALA A 214 2.23 -6.90 -32.80
CA ALA A 214 3.37 -7.79 -32.70
C ALA A 214 3.29 -8.97 -33.68
N ARG A 215 2.10 -9.57 -33.85
CA ARG A 215 1.86 -10.61 -34.87
C ARG A 215 2.09 -10.06 -36.27
N TRP A 216 1.50 -8.92 -36.60
CA TRP A 216 1.64 -8.29 -37.92
C TRP A 216 3.10 -7.96 -38.24
N ALA A 217 3.87 -7.44 -37.28
CA ALA A 217 5.29 -7.15 -37.45
C ALA A 217 6.12 -8.42 -37.73
N ARG A 218 5.85 -9.53 -37.02
CA ARG A 218 6.52 -10.82 -37.26
C ARG A 218 6.20 -11.38 -38.65
N ASP A 219 4.92 -11.34 -39.03
CA ASP A 219 4.47 -11.81 -40.34
C ASP A 219 5.05 -10.96 -41.47
N GLU A 220 5.13 -9.64 -41.28
CA GLU A 220 5.72 -8.73 -42.25
C GLU A 220 7.22 -8.95 -42.40
N TYR A 221 7.94 -9.13 -41.30
CA TYR A 221 9.35 -9.52 -41.33
C TYR A 221 9.53 -10.86 -42.08
N LYS A 222 8.68 -11.85 -41.82
CA LYS A 222 8.70 -13.14 -42.52
C LYS A 222 8.45 -12.97 -44.02
N ARG A 223 7.46 -12.15 -44.40
CA ARG A 223 7.16 -11.84 -45.81
C ARG A 223 8.33 -11.12 -46.50
N GLN A 224 8.96 -10.16 -45.83
CA GLN A 224 10.12 -9.44 -46.36
C GLN A 224 11.34 -10.38 -46.49
N SER A 225 11.55 -11.26 -45.52
CA SER A 225 12.60 -12.27 -45.57
C SER A 225 12.40 -13.26 -46.73
N ILE A 226 11.18 -13.75 -46.95
CA ILE A 226 10.86 -14.63 -48.09
C ILE A 226 11.11 -13.91 -49.41
N ARG A 227 10.64 -12.66 -49.56
CA ARG A 227 10.90 -11.83 -50.75
C ARG A 227 12.40 -11.61 -51.00
N ALA A 228 13.19 -11.39 -49.95
CA ALA A 228 14.65 -11.25 -50.06
C ALA A 228 15.34 -12.54 -50.52
N ILE A 229 14.85 -13.70 -50.07
CA ILE A 229 15.33 -15.02 -50.52
C ILE A 229 14.99 -15.23 -52.01
N GLU A 230 13.76 -14.94 -52.42
CA GLU A 230 13.30 -15.07 -53.81
C GLU A 230 14.02 -14.12 -54.78
N GLN A 231 14.40 -12.92 -54.31
CA GLN A 231 15.17 -11.95 -55.08
C GLN A 231 16.69 -12.26 -55.16
N GLY A 232 17.13 -13.42 -54.68
CA GLY A 232 18.52 -13.86 -54.80
C GLY A 232 19.52 -13.13 -53.89
N HIS A 233 19.06 -12.34 -52.92
CA HIS A 233 19.94 -11.61 -51.99
C HIS A 233 20.55 -12.49 -50.89
N VAL A 234 20.33 -13.80 -50.92
CA VAL A 234 20.85 -14.75 -49.92
C VAL A 234 21.70 -15.85 -50.57
N ALA A 235 22.59 -15.44 -51.49
CA ALA A 235 23.73 -16.26 -51.93
C ALA A 235 25.05 -15.85 -51.21
N GLY A 236 24.97 -15.26 -50.01
CA GLY A 236 26.14 -14.69 -49.34
C GLY A 236 26.15 -14.70 -47.81
N LEU A 237 25.28 -15.45 -47.12
CA LEU A 237 25.22 -15.45 -45.65
C LEU A 237 25.64 -16.75 -44.97
N THR A 238 26.05 -17.77 -45.73
CA THR A 238 26.64 -19.00 -45.17
C THR A 238 28.16 -18.94 -45.03
N LEU A 239 28.83 -17.91 -45.56
CA LEU A 239 30.30 -17.76 -45.48
C LEU A 239 30.78 -16.62 -44.54
N CYS A 240 29.87 -15.81 -43.98
CA CYS A 240 30.24 -14.69 -43.12
C CYS A 240 30.16 -15.01 -41.60
N CYS A 241 29.52 -16.12 -41.23
CA CYS A 241 29.43 -16.57 -39.83
C CYS A 241 30.75 -17.21 -39.31
N SER A 242 31.71 -17.50 -40.20
CA SER A 242 32.99 -18.13 -39.85
C SER A 242 34.18 -17.16 -39.77
N ILE A 243 34.03 -15.89 -40.16
CA ILE A 243 35.13 -14.90 -40.24
C ILE A 243 34.94 -13.72 -39.24
N MET A 244 33.84 -13.68 -38.49
CA MET A 244 33.59 -12.66 -37.46
C MET A 244 34.13 -13.05 -36.06
N PHE A 245 35.04 -14.03 -35.97
CA PHE A 245 35.73 -14.39 -34.71
C PHE A 245 37.16 -13.83 -34.62
N THR A 246 37.67 -13.16 -35.65
CA THR A 246 39.10 -12.79 -35.73
C THR A 246 39.39 -11.35 -36.16
N MET A 247 38.54 -10.36 -35.90
CA MET A 247 38.93 -8.94 -36.05
C MET A 247 38.22 -8.04 -35.02
N PHE A 248 38.44 -8.32 -33.73
CA PHE A 248 38.12 -7.39 -32.64
C PHE A 248 39.39 -6.71 -32.11
N PHE A 249 40.17 -6.12 -33.01
CA PHE A 249 41.25 -5.18 -32.69
C PHE A 249 41.50 -4.29 -33.91
N CYS A 250 40.87 -3.12 -33.99
CA CYS A 250 41.52 -1.88 -34.44
C CYS A 250 40.57 -0.67 -34.28
N GLN A 251 41.19 0.50 -34.08
CA GLN A 251 40.61 1.75 -33.59
C GLN A 251 39.76 2.56 -34.59
N CYS A 252 38.91 3.39 -33.99
CA CYS A 252 38.52 4.78 -34.29
C CYS A 252 38.56 5.38 -35.72
N SER A 253 37.59 6.29 -35.91
CA SER A 253 37.61 7.53 -36.72
C SER A 253 36.74 7.48 -37.98
N LEU A 254 35.56 8.10 -37.93
CA LEU A 254 35.30 9.37 -38.61
C LEU A 254 33.82 9.79 -38.44
N SER A 255 33.66 10.98 -37.88
CA SER A 255 32.46 11.82 -37.89
C SER A 255 32.09 12.26 -39.30
N LEU A 256 30.79 12.28 -39.63
CA LEU A 256 30.24 13.24 -40.58
C LEU A 256 28.78 13.59 -40.23
N PHE A 257 28.65 14.85 -39.83
CA PHE A 257 27.48 15.71 -39.71
C PHE A 257 26.27 15.39 -40.59
N LEU A 258 25.07 15.49 -40.01
CA LEU A 258 23.99 16.28 -40.61
C LEU A 258 23.05 16.82 -39.52
N SER A 259 23.12 18.13 -39.30
CA SER A 259 22.20 18.89 -38.45
C SER A 259 20.99 19.34 -39.26
N LEU A 260 19.78 19.08 -38.77
CA LEU A 260 18.58 19.83 -39.13
C LEU A 260 17.84 20.21 -37.85
N HIS A 261 17.75 21.51 -37.61
CA HIS A 261 17.06 22.14 -36.50
C HIS A 261 15.54 22.20 -36.73
N LEU A 262 14.74 21.95 -35.69
CA LEU A 262 13.43 22.58 -35.49
C LEU A 262 13.10 22.64 -33.97
N PRO A 263 12.41 23.66 -33.46
CA PRO A 263 12.50 24.07 -32.06
C PRO A 263 11.36 23.58 -31.16
N MET A 264 11.71 23.42 -29.89
CA MET A 264 10.98 23.62 -28.63
C MET A 264 9.57 23.01 -28.38
N SER A 265 9.56 22.21 -27.31
CA SER A 265 8.54 22.02 -26.27
C SER A 265 7.16 21.48 -26.67
N LEU A 266 6.95 20.19 -26.41
CA LEU A 266 5.81 19.65 -25.65
C LEU A 266 6.25 18.29 -25.05
N SER A 267 6.37 18.24 -23.72
CA SER A 267 6.71 17.03 -22.96
C SER A 267 5.54 16.04 -22.99
N LEU A 268 5.66 15.01 -23.83
CA LEU A 268 4.83 13.81 -23.76
C LEU A 268 5.42 12.88 -22.68
N PRO A 269 4.64 12.26 -21.79
CA PRO A 269 5.17 11.28 -20.86
C PRO A 269 5.59 10.04 -21.67
N SER A 270 6.91 9.80 -21.71
CA SER A 270 7.48 8.63 -22.37
C SER A 270 6.94 7.33 -21.72
N PRO A 271 6.54 6.31 -22.49
CA PRO A 271 6.08 5.05 -21.94
C PRO A 271 7.18 4.38 -21.10
N VAL A 272 6.76 3.85 -19.94
CA VAL A 272 7.53 3.33 -18.78
C VAL A 272 8.59 2.25 -19.11
N TRP A 273 8.73 1.81 -20.36
CA TRP A 273 9.64 0.72 -20.77
C TRP A 273 10.83 1.16 -21.64
N VAL A 274 10.92 2.45 -22.03
CA VAL A 274 12.13 2.97 -22.69
C VAL A 274 13.13 3.33 -21.60
N ARG A 275 14.09 2.45 -21.33
CA ARG A 275 15.22 2.79 -20.45
C ARG A 275 15.98 3.94 -21.11
N CYS A 276 16.09 5.07 -20.42
CA CYS A 276 16.95 6.17 -20.84
C CYS A 276 18.36 5.61 -21.14
N PRO A 277 18.99 5.99 -22.26
CA PRO A 277 20.31 5.50 -22.63
C PRO A 277 21.25 5.78 -21.46
N ARG A 278 22.05 4.80 -21.01
CA ARG A 278 22.95 4.98 -19.86
C ARG A 278 23.90 6.17 -20.08
N PRO A 279 24.34 6.86 -19.02
CA PRO A 279 25.33 7.92 -19.16
C PRO A 279 26.56 7.41 -19.90
N SER A 280 26.98 8.14 -20.94
CA SER A 280 28.12 7.78 -21.79
C SER A 280 29.46 8.15 -21.16
N SER A 281 29.49 9.18 -20.31
CA SER A 281 30.69 9.58 -19.57
C SER A 281 30.36 10.24 -18.23
N ARG A 282 31.39 10.38 -17.38
CA ARG A 282 31.30 11.07 -16.09
C ARG A 282 30.87 12.52 -16.25
N GLU A 283 31.34 13.19 -17.29
CA GLU A 283 30.96 14.56 -17.64
C GLU A 283 29.47 14.67 -17.94
N SER A 284 28.88 13.67 -18.59
CA SER A 284 27.43 13.66 -18.84
C SER A 284 26.64 13.58 -17.53
N VAL A 285 27.12 12.80 -16.56
CA VAL A 285 26.51 12.70 -15.22
C VAL A 285 26.66 14.01 -14.44
N ILE A 286 27.80 14.69 -14.55
CA ILE A 286 28.02 16.01 -13.94
C ILE A 286 27.05 17.05 -14.51
N SER A 287 26.88 17.08 -15.83
CA SER A 287 25.93 18.00 -16.50
C SER A 287 24.50 17.72 -16.04
N TRP A 288 24.07 16.46 -16.09
CA TRP A 288 22.74 16.03 -15.61
C TRP A 288 22.50 16.39 -14.15
N PHE A 289 23.47 16.13 -13.26
CA PHE A 289 23.31 16.49 -11.86
C PHE A 289 23.18 18.00 -11.67
N SER A 290 23.94 18.79 -12.42
CA SER A 290 23.94 20.25 -12.34
C SER A 290 22.67 20.88 -12.92
N GLU A 291 22.16 20.35 -14.03
CA GLU A 291 21.03 20.91 -14.77
C GLU A 291 19.68 20.40 -14.25
N ASP A 292 19.56 19.10 -13.94
CA ASP A 292 18.27 18.48 -13.58
C ASP A 292 18.08 18.31 -12.07
N GLN A 293 19.14 17.91 -11.36
CA GLN A 293 19.00 17.45 -9.97
C GLN A 293 19.25 18.57 -8.96
N LYS A 294 20.19 19.47 -9.27
CA LYS A 294 20.49 20.64 -8.42
C LYS A 294 19.29 21.58 -8.28
N PRO A 295 18.51 21.91 -9.33
CA PRO A 295 17.28 22.69 -9.16
C PRO A 295 16.20 21.95 -8.36
N LYS A 296 16.18 20.61 -8.41
CA LYS A 296 15.28 19.76 -7.61
C LYS A 296 15.73 19.63 -6.15
N ARG A 297 16.81 20.32 -5.74
CA ARG A 297 17.40 20.28 -4.40
C ARG A 297 17.69 18.84 -3.94
N ALA A 298 18.11 17.99 -4.88
CA ALA A 298 18.46 16.61 -4.56
C ALA A 298 19.69 16.57 -3.62
N GLY A 299 19.57 15.86 -2.50
CA GLY A 299 20.61 15.81 -1.47
C GLY A 299 20.53 16.91 -0.41
N TYR A 300 19.50 17.76 -0.42
CA TYR A 300 19.23 18.73 0.63
C TYR A 300 18.29 18.17 1.70
N GLU A 301 18.39 18.69 2.91
CA GLU A 301 17.46 18.36 3.98
C GLU A 301 16.06 18.97 3.73
N ARG A 302 14.99 18.27 4.16
CA ARG A 302 13.59 18.60 3.79
C ARG A 302 13.21 20.06 4.09
N ASN A 303 13.70 20.61 5.20
CA ASN A 303 13.29 21.91 5.73
C ASN A 303 14.44 22.93 5.81
N SER A 304 15.62 22.60 5.26
CA SER A 304 16.82 23.44 5.36
C SER A 304 17.47 23.64 3.99
N ASP A 305 18.32 24.66 3.86
CA ASP A 305 19.19 24.87 2.69
C ASP A 305 20.58 24.25 2.88
N THR A 306 20.73 23.42 3.90
CA THR A 306 21.93 22.64 4.15
C THR A 306 21.92 21.34 3.36
N ILE A 307 23.06 21.01 2.75
CA ILE A 307 23.29 19.70 2.14
C ILE A 307 23.17 18.66 3.24
N ALA A 308 22.40 17.61 2.97
CA ALA A 308 22.15 16.58 3.95
C ALA A 308 23.45 15.81 4.28
N PRO A 309 23.73 15.48 5.56
CA PRO A 309 24.98 14.83 5.96
C PRO A 309 25.26 13.49 5.28
N TRP A 310 24.22 12.81 4.80
CA TRP A 310 24.34 11.55 4.09
C TRP A 310 24.65 11.71 2.59
N PHE A 311 24.59 12.92 2.03
CA PHE A 311 24.79 13.16 0.61
C PHE A 311 26.23 13.59 0.30
N HIS A 312 26.92 12.80 -0.53
CA HIS A 312 28.37 12.96 -0.79
C HIS A 312 28.70 13.35 -2.24
N GLY A 313 27.69 13.60 -3.07
CA GLY A 313 27.89 14.02 -4.46
C GLY A 313 28.49 12.92 -5.36
N ILE A 314 29.32 13.32 -6.32
CA ILE A 314 29.84 12.45 -7.38
C ILE A 314 31.14 11.79 -6.91
N ILE A 315 30.98 10.72 -6.13
CA ILE A 315 32.09 9.88 -5.66
C ILE A 315 32.01 8.47 -6.26
N THR A 316 33.18 7.87 -6.44
CA THR A 316 33.35 6.50 -6.93
C THR A 316 32.91 5.48 -5.89
N ARG A 317 32.82 4.22 -6.32
CA ARG A 317 32.49 3.13 -5.40
C ARG A 317 33.59 2.97 -4.34
N GLU A 318 34.83 2.99 -4.78
CA GLU A 318 36.03 2.80 -3.97
C GLU A 318 36.17 3.91 -2.92
N GLU A 319 35.90 5.17 -3.30
CA GLU A 319 35.87 6.30 -2.37
C GLU A 319 34.77 6.15 -1.31
N SER A 320 33.57 5.69 -1.71
CA SER A 320 32.49 5.44 -0.75
C SER A 320 32.82 4.34 0.26
N GLU A 321 33.45 3.26 -0.18
CA GLU A 321 33.89 2.18 0.68
C GLU A 321 35.00 2.65 1.64
N LYS A 322 35.92 3.49 1.16
CA LYS A 322 36.97 4.10 2.00
C LYS A 322 36.39 4.98 3.10
N LEU A 323 35.39 5.81 2.80
CA LEU A 323 34.73 6.66 3.79
C LEU A 323 33.94 5.84 4.82
N LEU A 324 33.33 4.73 4.42
CA LEU A 324 32.55 3.87 5.32
C LEU A 324 33.41 2.87 6.11
N LYS A 325 34.66 2.62 5.70
CA LYS A 325 35.55 1.62 6.32
C LYS A 325 35.91 1.92 7.77
N ASP A 326 35.91 3.19 8.16
CA ASP A 326 36.26 3.59 9.53
C ASP A 326 35.02 3.93 10.39
N GLU A 327 33.82 3.86 9.81
CA GLU A 327 32.54 4.23 10.44
C GLU A 327 31.79 3.07 11.11
N ALA A 328 30.78 3.33 11.94
CA ALA A 328 30.01 2.26 12.59
C ALA A 328 29.23 1.35 11.61
N GLU A 329 28.91 0.12 12.04
CA GLU A 329 27.98 -0.75 11.30
C GLU A 329 26.60 -0.09 11.18
N GLY A 330 26.00 -0.15 9.98
CA GLY A 330 24.76 0.56 9.69
C GLY A 330 24.95 1.99 9.17
N SER A 331 26.18 2.54 9.17
CA SER A 331 26.47 3.81 8.51
C SER A 331 26.25 3.71 7.00
N PHE A 332 25.70 4.76 6.41
CA PHE A 332 25.38 4.82 4.99
C PHE A 332 25.65 6.21 4.41
N LEU A 333 25.82 6.26 3.10
CA LEU A 333 25.89 7.48 2.32
C LEU A 333 25.23 7.32 0.96
N VAL A 334 24.81 8.43 0.36
CA VAL A 334 24.26 8.47 -0.99
C VAL A 334 25.22 9.24 -1.89
N ARG A 335 25.57 8.61 -3.01
CA ARG A 335 26.42 9.18 -4.06
C ARG A 335 25.71 9.21 -5.41
N VAL A 336 26.12 10.10 -6.28
CA VAL A 336 25.66 10.12 -7.68
C VAL A 336 26.27 8.93 -8.41
N SER A 337 25.44 8.19 -9.16
CA SER A 337 25.90 7.01 -9.88
C SER A 337 26.49 7.38 -11.24
N GLU A 338 27.66 6.83 -11.55
CA GLU A 338 28.24 6.98 -12.89
C GLU A 338 27.69 5.94 -13.90
N ARG A 339 26.89 4.97 -13.43
CA ARG A 339 26.38 3.85 -14.25
C ARG A 339 24.93 4.04 -14.72
N ILE A 340 24.17 4.88 -14.02
CA ILE A 340 22.75 5.14 -14.27
C ILE A 340 22.48 6.64 -14.08
N TRP A 341 21.42 7.16 -14.69
CA TRP A 341 20.90 8.50 -14.39
C TRP A 341 20.20 8.49 -13.04
N GLY A 342 20.99 8.53 -11.96
CA GLY A 342 20.49 8.28 -10.63
C GLY A 342 21.57 8.27 -9.57
N TYR A 343 21.24 7.68 -8.43
CA TYR A 343 22.07 7.66 -7.24
C TYR A 343 22.42 6.23 -6.85
N THR A 344 23.35 6.09 -5.93
CA THR A 344 23.71 4.81 -5.31
C THR A 344 23.80 5.02 -3.81
N LEU A 345 22.97 4.30 -3.06
CA LEU A 345 23.06 4.21 -1.61
C LEU A 345 24.12 3.16 -1.26
N SER A 346 25.21 3.59 -0.64
CA SER A 346 26.27 2.69 -0.18
C SER A 346 26.18 2.61 1.34
N TYR A 347 26.11 1.41 1.90
CA TYR A 347 25.97 1.21 3.33
C TYR A 347 26.88 0.11 3.85
N ARG A 348 27.35 0.27 5.09
CA ARG A 348 28.21 -0.68 5.79
C ARG A 348 27.40 -1.76 6.48
N THR A 349 27.73 -3.00 6.19
CA THR A 349 27.22 -4.22 6.85
C THR A 349 28.34 -4.85 7.68
N ALA A 350 28.03 -5.73 8.63
CA ALA A 350 29.01 -6.46 9.44
C ALA A 350 30.10 -7.18 8.62
N THR A 351 29.76 -7.67 7.41
CA THR A 351 30.66 -8.46 6.56
C THR A 351 31.25 -7.68 5.37
N GLY A 352 30.93 -6.38 5.22
CA GLY A 352 31.43 -5.57 4.08
C GLY A 352 30.52 -4.39 3.72
N PHE A 353 30.41 -4.10 2.42
CA PHE A 353 29.61 -2.98 1.91
C PHE A 353 28.56 -3.47 0.92
N LYS A 354 27.38 -2.86 0.98
CA LYS A 354 26.30 -3.12 0.03
C LYS A 354 25.88 -1.82 -0.64
N HIS A 355 25.55 -1.94 -1.92
CA HIS A 355 25.22 -0.79 -2.78
C HIS A 355 23.87 -1.00 -3.45
N PHE A 356 22.96 -0.07 -3.24
CA PHE A 356 21.65 -0.07 -3.90
C PHE A 356 21.57 1.06 -4.91
N LEU A 357 21.14 0.72 -6.12
CA LEU A 357 20.95 1.70 -7.19
C LEU A 357 19.59 2.38 -7.04
N ILE A 358 19.58 3.70 -7.15
CA ILE A 358 18.37 4.54 -7.10
C ILE A 358 18.20 5.16 -8.49
N ASP A 359 17.08 4.85 -9.14
CA ASP A 359 16.72 5.46 -10.41
C ASP A 359 16.18 6.88 -10.18
N ALA A 360 16.69 7.85 -10.95
CA ALA A 360 16.20 9.24 -10.98
C ALA A 360 16.00 9.72 -12.44
N SER A 361 15.85 8.79 -13.38
CA SER A 361 15.60 9.08 -14.80
C SER A 361 14.20 9.66 -15.06
N GLY A 362 13.26 9.50 -14.11
CA GLY A 362 11.91 10.04 -14.17
C GLY A 362 11.68 11.26 -13.27
N ASP A 363 10.41 11.50 -12.97
CA ASP A 363 9.91 12.48 -11.99
C ASP A 363 9.85 11.93 -10.56
N TYR A 364 10.30 10.69 -10.35
CA TYR A 364 10.32 9.99 -9.07
C TYR A 364 11.67 9.33 -8.81
N TYR A 365 11.89 8.98 -7.53
CA TYR A 365 13.03 8.22 -7.05
C TYR A 365 12.57 6.84 -6.58
N SER A 366 13.27 5.79 -7.00
CA SER A 366 12.98 4.40 -6.56
C SER A 366 14.23 3.53 -6.56
N PHE A 367 14.29 2.52 -5.70
CA PHE A 367 15.35 1.51 -5.76
C PHE A 367 15.17 0.58 -6.96
N LEU A 368 16.26 0.34 -7.69
CA LEU A 368 16.28 -0.59 -8.82
C LEU A 368 16.29 -2.04 -8.32
N GLY A 369 15.18 -2.75 -8.54
CA GLY A 369 15.08 -4.20 -8.48
C GLY A 369 14.49 -4.80 -7.20
N VAL A 370 14.46 -4.08 -6.07
CA VAL A 370 14.02 -4.63 -4.77
C VAL A 370 12.62 -4.14 -4.37
N ASP A 371 12.35 -2.83 -4.48
CA ASP A 371 11.08 -2.23 -4.06
C ASP A 371 10.51 -1.31 -5.16
N GLN A 372 9.19 -1.43 -5.43
CA GLN A 372 8.49 -0.56 -6.39
C GLN A 372 7.98 0.76 -5.77
N ASN A 373 8.41 1.09 -4.55
CA ASN A 373 7.99 2.30 -3.87
C ASN A 373 8.64 3.53 -4.54
N ARG A 374 7.80 4.38 -5.10
CA ARG A 374 8.19 5.62 -5.79
C ARG A 374 8.05 6.80 -4.83
N HIS A 375 9.08 7.62 -4.75
CA HIS A 375 9.11 8.80 -3.89
C HIS A 375 9.28 10.06 -4.73
N ALA A 376 8.61 11.15 -4.32
CA ALA A 376 8.69 12.44 -5.02
C ALA A 376 10.05 13.13 -4.85
N THR A 377 10.71 12.94 -3.71
CA THR A 377 12.04 13.49 -3.43
C THR A 377 13.00 12.41 -2.95
N LEU A 378 14.30 12.60 -3.22
CA LEU A 378 15.36 11.71 -2.74
C LEU A 378 15.38 11.63 -1.21
N THR A 379 15.11 12.74 -0.54
CA THR A 379 15.05 12.82 0.93
C THR A 379 13.88 11.99 1.49
N ASP A 380 12.75 11.95 0.80
CA ASP A 380 11.60 11.12 1.20
C ASP A 380 11.91 9.63 1.10
N LEU A 381 12.59 9.23 0.03
CA LEU A 381 13.05 7.85 -0.14
C LEU A 381 13.97 7.44 1.01
N ILE A 382 14.97 8.26 1.32
CA ILE A 382 15.92 7.96 2.39
C ILE A 382 15.22 7.93 3.76
N ASN A 383 14.33 8.88 4.06
CA ASN A 383 13.60 8.90 5.33
C ASN A 383 12.63 7.73 5.49
N PHE A 384 11.94 7.34 4.42
CA PHE A 384 11.06 6.18 4.43
C PHE A 384 11.82 4.90 4.79
N HIS A 385 12.98 4.68 4.16
CA HIS A 385 13.79 3.49 4.43
C HIS A 385 14.56 3.55 5.75
N LYS A 386 14.93 4.74 6.25
CA LYS A 386 15.42 4.90 7.63
C LYS A 386 14.42 4.42 8.66
N VAL A 387 13.14 4.78 8.50
CA VAL A 387 12.05 4.40 9.42
C VAL A 387 11.64 2.93 9.22
N ALA A 388 11.68 2.42 8.00
CA ALA A 388 11.41 1.01 7.72
C ALA A 388 12.47 0.07 8.32
N SER A 389 13.76 0.43 8.26
CA SER A 389 14.82 -0.31 8.95
C SER A 389 14.67 -0.33 10.47
N LEU A 390 14.02 0.68 11.07
CA LEU A 390 13.64 0.66 12.49
C LEU A 390 12.49 -0.33 12.78
N ARG A 391 11.59 -0.55 11.82
CA ARG A 391 10.45 -1.47 11.95
C ARG A 391 10.81 -2.93 11.74
N GLU A 392 11.78 -3.23 10.88
CA GLU A 392 12.19 -4.59 10.53
C GLU A 392 13.17 -5.21 11.55
N TYR A 393 13.88 -4.41 12.36
CA TYR A 393 14.81 -4.90 13.38
C TYR A 393 14.37 -4.66 14.84
N GLY A 394 13.14 -4.22 15.10
CA GLY A 394 12.57 -4.22 16.46
C GLY A 394 13.46 -3.56 17.52
N LEU A 395 14.10 -2.43 17.20
CA LEU A 395 14.86 -1.64 18.16
C LEU A 395 14.08 -0.38 18.49
N ASN A 396 13.41 -0.43 19.64
CA ASN A 396 12.95 0.74 20.37
C ASN A 396 14.12 1.72 20.50
N THR A 397 14.01 2.88 19.87
CA THR A 397 14.77 4.04 20.33
C THR A 397 14.20 4.41 21.70
N ARG A 398 14.91 3.99 22.75
CA ARG A 398 14.82 4.62 24.06
C ARG A 398 14.98 6.12 23.84
N GLU A 399 13.95 6.87 24.22
CA GLU A 399 14.08 8.28 24.55
C GLU A 399 15.27 8.43 25.50
N SER A 400 16.13 9.40 25.20
CA SER A 400 17.23 9.77 26.09
C SER A 400 16.66 10.10 27.48
N PRO A 401 17.28 9.62 28.56
CA PRO A 401 16.93 10.06 29.90
C PRO A 401 17.23 11.56 30.01
N SER A 402 16.27 12.27 30.59
CA SER A 402 16.45 13.53 31.27
C SER A 402 17.74 13.56 32.10
N ASP A 403 18.69 14.40 31.72
CA ASP A 403 19.72 14.87 32.64
C ASP A 403 19.18 16.08 33.41
N ASP A 404 18.54 15.75 34.53
CA ASP A 404 18.51 16.57 35.73
C ASP A 404 19.79 16.25 36.51
N VAL A 405 20.77 17.16 36.55
CA VAL A 405 21.70 17.26 37.69
C VAL A 405 22.14 18.72 37.87
N SER A 406 21.58 19.31 38.94
CA SER A 406 22.18 20.20 39.97
C SER A 406 22.93 21.46 39.57
#